data_AF-A0AA50CKE4-F1
#
_entry.id   AF-A0AA50CKE4-F1
#
_cell.length_a   1.000
_cell.length_b   1.000
_cell.length_c   1.000
_cell.angle_alpha   90.00
_cell.angle_beta   90.00
_cell.angle_gamma   90.00
#
_symmetry.space_group_name_H-M   'P 1'
#
loop_
_entity.id
_entity.type
_entity.pdbx_description
1 polymer ?
#
loop_
_entity_poly.entity_id
_entity_poly.type
_entity_poly.pdbx_seq_one_letter_code
_entity_poly.pdbx_strand_id
1 'polypeptide(L)'
;MKQTASVTGWRHSGSGHPLPPVFPLPALCLGGALCWGIAMAACAYVSLVMHDRLPSFHLRRLLVTYFAGGTAAWPIVLPMARFLSRRRGIEARFAAHFALLSVGTVSITALVFALDYRLFYAQWHEPFGTVIWAFQFAFTTAGAIYQFLVMGLGLYLPVGLPVLAGASLWLARSMSTAMR
;
A
#
# COMPACT_ATOMS: atom_id res chain seq x y z
N MET A 1 -14.11 -59.12 -33.31
CA MET A 1 -14.66 -58.15 -32.34
C MET A 1 -14.64 -58.75 -30.95
N LYS A 2 -13.64 -58.45 -30.11
CA LYS A 2 -13.77 -58.38 -28.64
C LYS A 2 -12.76 -57.34 -28.15
N GLN A 3 -13.31 -56.29 -27.55
CA GLN A 3 -12.68 -55.03 -27.22
C GLN A 3 -11.97 -55.15 -25.87
N THR A 4 -10.69 -54.82 -25.84
CA THR A 4 -9.86 -54.77 -24.64
C THR A 4 -10.24 -53.54 -23.81
N ALA A 5 -10.63 -53.76 -22.55
CA ALA A 5 -10.86 -52.70 -21.58
C ALA A 5 -9.51 -52.12 -21.14
N SER A 6 -9.18 -50.91 -21.59
CA SER A 6 -8.10 -50.12 -20.99
C SER A 6 -8.65 -49.40 -19.75
N VAL A 7 -8.17 -49.83 -18.59
CA VAL A 7 -8.36 -49.12 -17.32
C VAL A 7 -7.58 -47.81 -17.42
N THR A 8 -8.27 -46.72 -17.74
CA THR A 8 -7.74 -45.36 -17.68
C THR A 8 -7.61 -44.95 -16.22
N GLY A 9 -6.39 -45.06 -15.70
CA GLY A 9 -6.01 -44.54 -14.40
C GLY A 9 -6.24 -43.04 -14.33
N TRP A 10 -7.16 -42.63 -13.48
CA TRP A 10 -7.32 -41.24 -13.06
C TRP A 10 -6.07 -40.80 -12.31
N ARG A 11 -5.22 -40.04 -13.01
CA ARG A 11 -4.05 -39.39 -12.41
C ARG A 11 -4.54 -38.24 -11.55
N HIS A 12 -4.71 -38.47 -10.25
CA HIS A 12 -4.72 -37.39 -9.27
C HIS A 12 -3.32 -36.74 -9.23
N SER A 13 -3.05 -35.85 -10.18
CA SER A 13 -1.90 -34.94 -10.13
C SER A 13 -2.20 -33.82 -9.14
N GLY A 14 -2.28 -34.16 -7.85
CA GLY A 14 -2.07 -33.18 -6.79
C GLY A 14 -0.59 -32.86 -6.75
N SER A 15 -0.10 -32.04 -7.67
CA SER A 15 1.24 -31.45 -7.55
C SER A 15 1.19 -30.48 -6.37
N GLY A 16 1.53 -30.99 -5.20
CA GLY A 16 1.65 -30.24 -3.96
C GLY A 16 2.84 -29.29 -4.00
N HIS A 17 2.86 -28.36 -4.96
CA HIS A 17 3.80 -27.26 -4.92
C HIS A 17 3.51 -26.44 -3.64
N PRO A 18 4.52 -26.24 -2.78
CA PRO A 18 4.33 -25.48 -1.56
C PRO A 18 3.84 -24.08 -1.92
N LEU A 19 2.68 -23.72 -1.38
CA LEU A 19 2.09 -22.40 -1.62
C LEU A 19 3.06 -21.33 -1.09
N PRO A 20 3.32 -20.24 -1.85
CA PRO A 20 4.25 -19.22 -1.41
C PRO A 20 3.85 -18.67 -0.03
N PRO A 21 4.81 -18.38 0.85
CA PRO A 21 4.51 -17.90 2.19
C PRO A 21 3.78 -16.56 2.11
N VAL A 22 2.79 -16.40 3.00
CA VAL A 22 1.98 -15.18 3.13
C VAL A 22 2.86 -14.04 3.63
N PHE A 23 3.66 -14.31 4.66
CA PHE A 23 4.67 -13.38 5.15
C PHE A 23 5.93 -13.49 4.29
N PRO A 24 6.38 -12.38 3.68
CA PRO A 24 7.66 -12.37 2.98
C PRO A 24 8.83 -12.50 3.97
N LEU A 25 10.02 -12.75 3.42
CA LEU A 25 11.27 -12.72 4.19
C LEU A 25 11.40 -11.36 4.92
N PRO A 26 11.89 -11.33 6.18
CA PRO A 26 12.03 -10.08 6.93
C PRO A 26 12.82 -9.00 6.20
N ALA A 27 13.85 -9.38 5.44
CA ALA A 27 14.62 -8.47 4.60
C ALA A 27 13.77 -7.79 3.50
N LEU A 28 12.83 -8.52 2.89
CA LEU A 28 11.89 -7.96 1.91
C LEU A 28 10.82 -7.09 2.58
N CYS A 29 10.44 -7.39 3.81
CA CYS A 29 9.54 -6.54 4.60
C CYS A 29 10.21 -5.20 4.93
N LEU A 30 11.42 -5.22 5.50
CA LEU A 30 12.12 -4.00 5.93
C LEU A 30 12.68 -3.20 4.76
N GLY A 31 13.41 -3.86 3.86
CA GLY A 31 13.97 -3.21 2.68
C GLY A 31 12.88 -2.70 1.74
N GLY A 32 11.84 -3.51 1.51
CA GLY A 32 10.69 -3.09 0.69
C GLY A 32 9.93 -1.92 1.31
N ALA A 33 9.78 -1.87 2.64
CA ALA A 33 9.15 -0.75 3.33
C ALA A 33 9.92 0.55 3.11
N LEU A 34 11.23 0.55 3.33
CA LEU A 34 12.07 1.74 3.13
C LEU A 34 12.08 2.17 1.66
N CYS A 35 12.26 1.23 0.73
CA CYS A 35 12.23 1.53 -0.70
C CYS A 35 10.88 2.10 -1.14
N TRP A 36 9.77 1.56 -0.63
CA TRP A 36 8.43 2.06 -0.94
C TRP A 36 8.21 3.46 -0.35
N GLY A 37 8.63 3.70 0.89
CA GLY A 37 8.62 5.03 1.50
C GLY A 37 9.41 6.06 0.68
N ILE A 38 10.64 5.73 0.28
CA ILE A 38 11.47 6.60 -0.57
C ILE A 38 10.77 6.86 -1.89
N ALA A 39 10.18 5.85 -2.52
CA ALA A 39 9.46 6.00 -3.79
C ALA A 39 8.25 6.94 -3.65
N MET A 40 7.47 6.84 -2.57
CA MET A 40 6.33 7.72 -2.33
C MET A 40 6.75 9.17 -2.07
N ALA A 41 7.82 9.38 -1.30
CA ALA A 41 8.39 10.71 -1.10
C ALA A 41 8.96 11.29 -2.41
N ALA A 42 9.61 10.47 -3.22
CA ALA A 42 10.09 10.88 -4.54
C ALA A 42 8.94 11.26 -5.48
N CYS A 43 7.83 10.52 -5.47
CA CYS A 43 6.64 10.89 -6.24
C CYS A 43 6.13 12.28 -5.87
N ALA A 44 5.98 12.54 -4.56
CA ALA A 44 5.58 13.85 -4.04
C ALA A 44 6.56 14.95 -4.45
N TYR A 45 7.87 14.69 -4.34
CA TYR A 45 8.90 15.64 -4.75
C TYR A 45 8.80 15.96 -6.25
N VAL A 46 8.73 14.96 -7.12
CA VAL A 46 8.61 15.17 -8.57
C VAL A 46 7.33 15.94 -8.91
N SER A 47 6.21 15.64 -8.28
CA SER A 47 4.96 16.38 -8.47
C SER A 47 5.12 17.86 -8.10
N LEU A 48 5.78 18.16 -6.98
CA LEU A 48 6.06 19.54 -6.56
C LEU A 48 6.98 20.27 -7.54
N VAL A 49 8.00 19.60 -8.10
CA VAL A 49 8.86 20.15 -9.14
C VAL A 49 8.04 20.48 -10.40
N MET A 50 7.21 19.54 -10.86
CA MET A 50 6.42 19.70 -12.09
C MET A 50 5.37 20.81 -12.01
N HIS A 51 4.96 21.19 -10.80
CA HIS A 51 3.97 22.24 -10.56
C HIS A 51 4.57 23.54 -10.02
N ASP A 52 5.91 23.69 -10.04
CA ASP A 52 6.64 24.86 -9.54
C ASP A 52 6.32 25.22 -8.07
N ARG A 53 6.06 24.21 -7.23
CA ARG A 53 5.66 24.36 -5.81
C ARG A 53 6.79 24.07 -4.81
N LEU A 54 8.04 24.01 -5.28
CA LEU A 54 9.22 23.67 -4.47
C LEU A 54 9.53 24.64 -3.31
N PRO A 55 9.47 25.98 -3.48
CA PRO A 55 9.77 26.90 -2.38
C PRO A 55 8.58 27.02 -1.42
N SER A 56 8.21 25.90 -0.78
CA SER A 56 7.18 25.86 0.26
C SER A 56 7.80 25.60 1.63
N PHE A 57 7.38 26.38 2.64
CA PHE A 57 7.82 26.25 4.03
C PHE A 57 7.59 24.84 4.65
N HIS A 58 6.78 24.01 3.98
CA HIS A 58 6.37 22.69 4.47
C HIS A 58 6.95 21.53 3.67
N LEU A 59 7.86 21.76 2.71
CA LEU A 59 8.43 20.71 1.85
C LEU A 59 8.91 19.50 2.67
N ARG A 60 9.75 19.73 3.68
CA ARG A 60 10.28 18.64 4.53
C ARG A 60 9.16 17.85 5.21
N ARG A 61 8.14 18.53 5.74
CA ARG A 61 7.04 17.89 6.47
C ARG A 61 6.20 17.02 5.53
N LEU A 62 5.91 17.54 4.33
CA LEU A 62 5.24 16.77 3.28
C LEU A 62 6.05 15.52 2.90
N LEU A 63 7.33 15.65 2.57
CA LEU A 63 8.14 14.48 2.18
C LEU A 63 8.20 13.42 3.27
N VAL A 64 8.32 13.82 4.54
CA VAL A 64 8.27 12.91 5.70
C VAL A 64 6.92 12.21 5.81
N THR A 65 5.80 12.91 5.60
CA THR A 65 4.46 12.31 5.62
C THR A 65 4.32 11.23 4.54
N TYR A 66 4.73 11.48 3.30
CA TYR A 66 4.64 10.49 2.22
C TYR A 66 5.62 9.32 2.43
N PHE A 67 6.83 9.61 2.92
CA PHE A 67 7.80 8.59 3.30
C PHE A 67 7.26 7.67 4.39
N ALA A 68 6.74 8.24 5.48
CA ALA A 68 6.19 7.49 6.60
C ALA A 68 4.95 6.70 6.18
N GLY A 69 4.08 7.31 5.38
CA GLY A 69 2.91 6.68 4.81
C GLY A 69 3.24 5.43 3.98
N GLY A 70 4.18 5.53 3.05
CA GLY A 70 4.67 4.39 2.27
C GLY A 70 5.34 3.34 3.14
N THR A 71 6.28 3.74 3.99
CA THR A 71 7.03 2.81 4.85
C THR A 71 6.11 2.00 5.76
N ALA A 72 5.11 2.63 6.36
CA ALA A 72 4.15 1.97 7.25
C ALA A 72 3.12 1.13 6.49
N ALA A 73 2.72 1.52 5.27
CA ALA A 73 1.77 0.76 4.47
C ALA A 73 2.32 -0.61 4.04
N TRP A 74 3.61 -0.67 3.66
CA TRP A 74 4.22 -1.88 3.11
C TRP A 74 4.06 -3.14 3.99
N PRO A 75 4.45 -3.16 5.29
CA PRO A 75 4.35 -4.35 6.12
C PRO A 75 2.89 -4.78 6.41
N ILE A 76 1.93 -3.87 6.28
CA ILE A 76 0.51 -4.16 6.52
C ILE A 76 -0.13 -4.72 5.24
N VAL A 77 0.11 -4.05 4.13
CA VAL A 77 -0.56 -4.29 2.86
C VAL A 77 -0.02 -5.53 2.15
N LEU A 78 1.29 -5.74 2.19
CA LEU A 78 1.93 -6.80 1.42
C LEU A 78 1.47 -8.21 1.86
N PRO A 79 1.42 -8.56 3.17
CA PRO A 79 0.86 -9.84 3.59
C PRO A 79 -0.61 -10.01 3.20
N MET A 80 -1.40 -8.94 3.30
CA MET A 80 -2.82 -8.96 2.92
C MET A 80 -3.02 -9.24 1.42
N ALA A 81 -2.22 -8.61 0.56
CA ALA A 81 -2.25 -8.85 -0.89
C ALA A 81 -1.81 -10.26 -1.26
N ARG A 82 -0.75 -10.77 -0.62
CA ARG A 82 -0.27 -12.14 -0.82
C ARG A 82 -1.29 -13.18 -0.34
N PHE A 83 -1.95 -12.93 0.79
CA PHE A 83 -3.01 -13.78 1.31
C PHE A 83 -4.18 -13.89 0.31
N LEU A 84 -4.68 -12.76 -0.18
CA LEU A 84 -5.84 -12.72 -1.08
C LEU A 84 -5.56 -13.35 -2.46
N SER A 85 -4.32 -13.27 -2.93
CA SER A 85 -3.93 -13.69 -4.28
C SER A 85 -3.18 -15.02 -4.36
N ARG A 86 -2.95 -15.70 -3.23
CA ARG A 86 -2.08 -16.89 -3.10
C ARG A 86 -2.32 -17.98 -4.13
N ARG A 87 -3.59 -18.27 -4.44
CA ARG A 87 -4.02 -19.34 -5.37
C ARG A 87 -4.57 -18.82 -6.70
N ARG A 88 -4.34 -17.55 -7.01
CA ARG A 88 -4.89 -16.89 -8.20
C ARG A 88 -3.86 -16.79 -9.31
N GLY A 89 -4.32 -16.60 -10.55
CA GLY A 89 -3.47 -16.32 -11.70
C GLY A 89 -2.74 -14.96 -11.60
N ILE A 90 -1.82 -14.70 -12.53
CA ILE A 90 -0.97 -13.50 -12.51
C ILE A 90 -1.77 -12.18 -12.55
N GLU A 91 -2.87 -12.14 -13.30
CA GLU A 91 -3.74 -10.96 -13.43
C GLU A 91 -4.39 -10.60 -12.10
N ALA A 92 -4.99 -11.59 -11.43
CA ALA A 92 -5.60 -11.41 -10.12
C ALA A 92 -4.57 -11.09 -9.02
N ARG A 93 -3.34 -11.60 -9.14
CA ARG A 93 -2.22 -11.19 -8.27
C ARG A 93 -1.87 -9.72 -8.48
N PHE A 94 -1.70 -9.30 -9.72
CA PHE A 94 -1.43 -7.91 -10.05
C PHE A 94 -2.53 -7.00 -9.51
N ALA A 95 -3.80 -7.32 -9.78
CA ALA A 95 -4.95 -6.54 -9.30
C ALA A 95 -4.99 -6.43 -7.77
N ALA A 96 -4.75 -7.53 -7.05
CA ALA A 96 -4.71 -7.53 -5.59
C ALA A 96 -3.59 -6.63 -5.04
N HIS A 97 -2.37 -6.72 -5.59
CA HIS A 97 -1.27 -5.87 -5.16
C HIS A 97 -1.51 -4.41 -5.53
N PHE A 98 -1.98 -4.13 -6.74
CA PHE A 98 -2.26 -2.78 -7.22
C PHE A 98 -3.32 -2.10 -6.36
N ALA A 99 -4.47 -2.77 -6.14
CA ALA A 99 -5.57 -2.21 -5.37
C ALA A 99 -5.17 -2.00 -3.90
N LEU A 100 -4.54 -2.99 -3.27
CA LEU A 100 -4.20 -2.90 -1.85
C LEU A 100 -3.02 -1.96 -1.59
N LEU A 101 -1.99 -1.93 -2.44
CA LEU A 101 -0.91 -0.94 -2.34
C LEU A 101 -1.43 0.47 -2.59
N SER A 102 -2.33 0.67 -3.55
CA SER A 102 -2.95 1.97 -3.79
C SER A 102 -3.74 2.43 -2.57
N VAL A 103 -4.81 1.70 -2.21
CA VAL A 103 -5.74 2.09 -1.14
C VAL A 103 -5.03 2.12 0.20
N GLY A 104 -4.18 1.13 0.48
CA GLY A 104 -3.45 1.04 1.73
C GLY A 104 -2.43 2.17 1.89
N THR A 105 -1.65 2.48 0.86
CA THR A 105 -0.68 3.59 0.93
C THR A 105 -1.39 4.92 1.12
N VAL A 106 -2.45 5.19 0.34
CA VAL A 106 -3.25 6.41 0.48
C VAL A 106 -3.87 6.51 1.88
N SER A 107 -4.48 5.44 2.38
CA SER A 107 -5.15 5.44 3.69
C SER A 107 -4.16 5.66 4.84
N ILE A 108 -3.02 4.97 4.83
CA ILE A 108 -1.99 5.13 5.87
C ILE A 108 -1.35 6.52 5.78
N THR A 109 -1.11 7.05 4.58
CA THR A 109 -0.55 8.40 4.43
C THR A 109 -1.55 9.46 4.90
N ALA A 110 -2.84 9.31 4.57
CA ALA A 110 -3.91 10.17 5.06
C ALA A 110 -4.00 10.13 6.59
N LEU A 111 -3.84 8.95 7.20
CA LEU A 111 -3.81 8.80 8.65
C LEU A 111 -2.60 9.52 9.28
N VAL A 112 -1.40 9.34 8.72
CA VAL A 112 -0.19 10.04 9.19
C VAL A 112 -0.38 11.55 9.10
N PHE A 113 -0.90 12.05 7.97
CA PHE A 113 -1.26 13.45 7.79
C PHE A 113 -2.27 13.92 8.85
N ALA A 114 -3.34 13.15 9.07
CA ALA A 114 -4.39 13.50 10.02
C ALA A 114 -3.91 13.52 11.46
N LEU A 115 -2.97 12.64 11.84
CA LEU A 115 -2.34 12.65 13.16
C LEU A 115 -1.46 13.89 13.35
N ASP A 116 -0.66 14.24 12.34
CA ASP A 116 0.18 15.46 12.37
C ASP A 116 -0.68 16.73 12.44
N TYR A 117 -1.76 16.77 11.65
CA TYR A 117 -2.75 17.85 11.65
C TYR A 117 -3.44 17.96 13.02
N ARG A 118 -3.93 16.85 13.56
CA ARG A 118 -4.57 16.81 14.88
C ARG A 118 -3.62 17.23 15.99
N LEU A 119 -2.34 16.84 15.94
CA LEU A 119 -1.36 17.27 16.94
C LEU A 119 -1.17 18.78 16.94
N PHE A 120 -1.18 19.42 15.77
CA PHE A 120 -1.14 20.88 15.68
C PHE A 120 -2.39 21.52 16.31
N TYR A 121 -3.58 20.97 16.02
CA TYR A 121 -4.84 21.53 16.53
C TYR A 121 -5.18 21.17 17.98
N ALA A 122 -4.50 20.17 18.57
CA ALA A 122 -4.78 19.68 19.91
C ALA A 122 -4.68 20.75 21.01
N GLN A 123 -3.92 21.82 20.80
CA GLN A 123 -3.80 22.93 21.76
C GLN A 123 -5.10 23.75 21.93
N TRP A 124 -6.02 23.67 20.96
CA TRP A 124 -7.35 24.29 21.04
C TRP A 124 -8.45 23.27 21.37
N HIS A 125 -8.08 22.04 21.70
CA HIS A 125 -9.03 21.00 22.08
C HIS A 125 -9.21 20.95 23.60
N GLU A 126 -10.38 20.48 24.03
CA GLU A 126 -10.64 20.15 25.43
C GLU A 126 -9.69 19.04 25.93
N PRO A 127 -9.53 18.86 27.24
CA PRO A 127 -8.75 17.75 27.79
C PRO A 127 -9.28 16.40 27.33
N PHE A 128 -8.35 15.45 27.18
CA PHE A 128 -8.65 14.07 26.80
C PHE A 128 -9.68 13.44 27.75
N GLY A 129 -10.63 12.69 27.18
CA GLY A 129 -11.65 11.95 27.95
C GLY A 129 -12.99 12.68 28.10
N THR A 130 -13.11 13.93 27.65
CA THR A 130 -14.41 14.61 27.58
C THR A 130 -15.17 14.23 26.29
N VAL A 131 -16.50 14.34 26.33
CA VAL A 131 -17.35 14.14 25.13
C VAL A 131 -17.02 15.16 24.04
N ILE A 132 -16.72 16.41 24.42
CA ILE A 132 -16.34 17.47 23.49
C ILE A 132 -15.02 17.11 22.79
N TRP A 133 -14.01 16.65 23.55
CA TRP A 133 -12.75 16.18 22.97
C TRP A 133 -12.97 15.06 21.95
N ALA A 134 -13.87 14.12 22.22
CA ALA A 134 -14.17 13.02 21.30
C ALA A 134 -14.73 13.53 19.97
N PHE A 135 -15.66 14.49 20.00
CA PHE A 135 -16.16 15.15 18.79
C PHE A 135 -15.06 15.93 18.07
N GLN A 136 -14.27 16.73 18.78
CA GLN A 136 -13.19 17.51 18.18
C GLN A 136 -12.15 16.60 17.53
N PHE A 137 -11.78 15.49 18.17
CA PHE A 137 -10.90 14.47 17.60
C PHE A 137 -11.47 13.89 16.31
N ALA A 138 -12.73 13.42 16.34
CA ALA A 138 -13.36 12.80 15.18
C ALA A 138 -13.46 13.76 13.98
N PHE A 139 -13.98 14.98 14.18
CA PHE A 139 -14.17 15.94 13.10
C PHE A 139 -12.86 16.52 12.57
N THR A 140 -11.87 16.76 13.44
CA THR A 140 -10.54 17.22 13.01
C THR A 140 -9.83 16.16 12.18
N THR A 141 -9.85 14.89 12.62
CA THR A 141 -9.26 13.79 11.87
C THR A 141 -9.99 13.55 10.55
N ALA A 142 -11.33 13.54 10.54
CA ALA A 142 -12.11 13.38 9.31
C ALA A 142 -11.87 14.52 8.31
N GLY A 143 -11.85 15.76 8.78
CA GLY A 143 -11.54 16.94 7.98
C GLY A 143 -10.14 16.87 7.37
N ALA A 144 -9.14 16.45 8.15
CA ALA A 144 -7.77 16.27 7.66
C ALA A 144 -7.65 15.16 6.60
N ILE A 145 -8.33 14.03 6.79
CA ILE A 145 -8.39 12.95 5.78
C ILE A 145 -9.00 13.49 4.49
N TYR A 146 -10.13 14.20 4.56
CA TYR A 146 -10.77 14.81 3.40
C TYR A 146 -9.83 15.79 2.68
N GLN A 147 -9.17 16.68 3.42
CA GLN A 147 -8.20 17.63 2.87
C GLN A 147 -7.05 16.91 2.15
N PHE A 148 -6.52 15.85 2.74
CA PHE A 148 -5.49 15.02 2.11
C PHE A 148 -6.01 14.36 0.83
N LEU A 149 -7.23 13.82 0.81
CA LEU A 149 -7.78 13.18 -0.38
C LEU A 149 -7.96 14.20 -1.52
N VAL A 150 -8.41 15.41 -1.23
CA VAL A 150 -8.63 16.45 -2.26
C VAL A 150 -7.32 17.00 -2.80
N MET A 151 -6.36 17.33 -1.91
CA MET A 151 -5.15 18.06 -2.30
C MET A 151 -3.89 17.18 -2.34
N GLY A 152 -3.77 16.23 -1.43
CA GLY A 152 -2.61 15.35 -1.29
C GLY A 152 -2.55 14.25 -2.34
N LEU A 153 -3.68 13.74 -2.83
CA LEU A 153 -3.65 12.69 -3.87
C LEU A 153 -2.92 13.14 -5.14
N GLY A 154 -3.04 14.42 -5.49
CA GLY A 154 -2.35 15.01 -6.64
C GLY A 154 -0.83 14.86 -6.57
N LEU A 155 -0.25 14.83 -5.36
CA LEU A 155 1.20 14.70 -5.18
C LEU A 155 1.72 13.29 -5.47
N TYR A 156 0.86 12.27 -5.56
CA TYR A 156 1.28 10.99 -6.12
C TYR A 156 1.42 11.04 -7.64
N LEU A 157 0.79 11.99 -8.32
CA LEU A 157 0.76 12.06 -9.79
C LEU A 157 1.80 13.05 -10.33
N PRO A 158 2.32 12.83 -11.55
CA PRO A 158 1.95 11.77 -12.50
C PRO A 158 2.69 10.43 -12.31
N VAL A 159 3.81 10.42 -11.59
CA VAL A 159 4.76 9.29 -11.56
C VAL A 159 4.35 8.12 -10.66
N GLY A 160 3.47 8.35 -9.68
CA GLY A 160 3.07 7.33 -8.71
C GLY A 160 2.27 6.18 -9.31
N LEU A 161 1.48 6.42 -10.37
CA LEU A 161 0.75 5.36 -11.07
C LEU A 161 1.71 4.37 -11.77
N PRO A 162 2.68 4.82 -12.59
CA PRO A 162 3.73 3.94 -13.13
C PRO A 162 4.52 3.19 -12.05
N VAL A 163 4.92 3.87 -10.97
CA VAL A 163 5.65 3.25 -9.85
C VAL A 163 4.83 2.15 -9.19
N LEU A 164 3.54 2.42 -8.91
CA LEU A 164 2.61 1.46 -8.35
C LEU A 164 2.37 0.26 -9.27
N ALA A 165 2.15 0.51 -10.56
CA ALA A 165 1.96 -0.56 -11.55
C ALA A 165 3.21 -1.44 -11.66
N GLY A 166 4.39 -0.82 -11.74
CA GLY A 166 5.68 -1.52 -11.79
C GLY A 166 5.92 -2.40 -10.56
N ALA A 167 5.74 -1.83 -9.36
CA ALA A 167 5.87 -2.56 -8.11
C ALA A 167 4.86 -3.71 -8.00
N SER A 168 3.61 -3.49 -8.38
CA SER A 168 2.55 -4.50 -8.34
C SER A 168 2.82 -5.66 -9.29
N LEU A 169 3.33 -5.37 -10.50
CA LEU A 169 3.71 -6.39 -11.46
C LEU A 169 4.93 -7.18 -11.01
N TRP A 170 5.93 -6.51 -10.44
CA TRP A 170 7.10 -7.18 -9.86
C TRP A 170 6.70 -8.14 -8.73
N LEU A 171 5.85 -7.69 -7.80
CA LEU A 171 5.35 -8.53 -6.71
C LEU A 171 4.52 -9.71 -7.21
N ALA A 172 3.61 -9.48 -8.17
CA ALA A 172 2.79 -10.54 -8.77
C ALA A 172 3.65 -11.61 -9.45
N ARG A 173 4.74 -11.21 -10.13
CA ARG A 173 5.70 -12.13 -10.76
C ARG A 173 6.54 -12.88 -9.74
N SER A 174 6.97 -12.23 -8.65
CA SER A 174 7.78 -12.87 -7.60
C SER A 174 7.07 -14.08 -6.97
N MET A 175 5.74 -14.02 -6.85
CA MET A 175 4.92 -15.13 -6.37
C MET A 175 4.77 -16.27 -7.39
N SER A 176 4.95 -15.98 -8.68
CA SER A 176 4.84 -16.98 -9.74
C SER A 176 6.13 -17.77 -9.92
N THR A 177 7.29 -17.11 -9.79
CA THR A 177 8.59 -17.79 -9.79
C THR A 177 8.73 -18.76 -8.62
N ALA A 178 8.19 -18.42 -7.45
CA ALA A 178 8.16 -19.30 -6.28
C ALA A 178 7.31 -20.58 -6.45
N MET A 179 6.55 -20.71 -7.55
CA MET A 179 5.74 -21.91 -7.85
C MET A 179 6.37 -22.82 -8.90
N ARG A 180 7.47 -22.41 -9.55
CA ARG A 180 8.27 -23.28 -10.44
C ARG A 180 9.34 -23.97 -9.62
#